data_AF-A0A7H8QMX6-F1
#
_entry.id   AF-A0A7H8QMX6-F1
#
_cell.length_a   1.000
_cell.length_b   1.000
_cell.length_c   1.000
_cell.angle_alpha   90.00
_cell.angle_beta   90.00
_cell.angle_gamma   90.00
#
_symmetry.space_group_name_H-M   'P 1'
#
loop_
_entity.id
_entity.type
_entity.pdbx_description
1 polymer ?
#
loop_
_entity_poly.entity_id
_entity_poly.type
_entity_poly.pdbx_seq_one_letter_code
_entity_poly.pdbx_strand_id
1 'polypeptide(L)'
;MSEKLFRLLKTAVVLSEQFQATLDTTPQAETTSTSTGTTTDPLVLLSDSAKTLRSQVTKLSLLAITSPFTPSAISTVVGAANDSALPSLVTAALLLTPGEYTRAFTSEARVLAKTALREFSTLVEEVLRLANRHEAGALIATQELPAADKDVITSRTGRVWDACDTVIDLVSKGVVGFVAGRVQQWHDLIKDAINELEEWDPEDDTDFDDLLGSGDEDGEDDDEDDDDKEPTQEEKNQIEALHKQKKSSLRVIKPIAQIYPAIISNRLKKKGGLTASKSQIQKLESLSSDLQSIPGHVDEAAGSLYEGSVTDSVRYLRLAKTTAERAIQLVSLPWRDENDTSNAEDKEDKFTVWSRTWMKVMADVIQDA
;
A
#
# COMPACT_ATOMS: atom_id res chain seq x y z
N MET A 1 43.34 14.69 3.07
CA MET A 1 42.55 13.54 2.57
C MET A 1 41.26 13.33 3.36
N SER A 2 41.22 13.64 4.67
CA SER A 2 39.98 13.62 5.47
C SER A 2 38.92 14.60 4.95
N GLU A 3 39.31 15.84 4.61
CA GLU A 3 38.37 16.88 4.13
C GLU A 3 37.53 16.47 2.91
N LYS A 4 38.12 15.74 1.95
CA LYS A 4 37.40 15.27 0.76
C LYS A 4 36.30 14.28 1.14
N LEU A 5 36.61 13.34 2.04
CA LEU A 5 35.64 12.37 2.55
C LEU A 5 34.50 13.10 3.27
N PHE A 6 34.84 14.00 4.22
CA PHE A 6 33.84 14.75 4.98
C PHE A 6 32.93 15.58 4.08
N ARG A 7 33.50 16.23 3.06
CA ARG A 7 32.71 16.96 2.06
C ARG A 7 31.74 16.03 1.33
N LEU A 8 32.21 14.88 0.84
CA LEU A 8 31.38 13.92 0.11
C LEU A 8 30.25 13.32 0.96
N LEU A 9 30.54 12.96 2.23
CA LEU A 9 29.54 12.44 3.15
C LEU A 9 28.47 13.52 3.46
N LYS A 10 28.88 14.75 3.76
CA LYS A 10 27.95 15.87 3.96
C LYS A 10 27.14 16.16 2.70
N THR A 11 27.77 16.13 1.52
CA THR A 11 27.07 16.28 0.24
C THR A 11 26.06 15.16 0.03
N ALA A 12 26.37 13.91 0.36
CA ALA A 12 25.45 12.78 0.22
C ALA A 12 24.20 12.94 1.09
N VAL A 13 24.35 13.41 2.33
CA VAL A 13 23.23 13.72 3.24
C VAL A 13 22.36 14.83 2.64
N VAL A 14 22.96 15.99 2.36
CA VAL A 14 22.22 17.15 1.81
C VAL A 14 21.55 16.81 0.48
N LEU A 15 22.24 16.10 -0.41
CA LEU A 15 21.69 15.69 -1.70
C LEU A 15 20.48 14.76 -1.52
N SER A 16 20.56 13.83 -0.57
CA SER A 16 19.44 12.94 -0.25
C SER A 16 18.23 13.72 0.28
N GLU A 17 18.44 14.72 1.12
CA GLU A 17 17.36 15.61 1.60
C GLU A 17 16.73 16.42 0.46
N GLN A 18 17.56 17.03 -0.41
CA GLN A 18 17.07 17.80 -1.56
C GLN A 18 16.29 16.93 -2.54
N PHE A 19 16.74 15.70 -2.77
CA PHE A 19 16.03 14.74 -3.61
C PHE A 19 14.70 14.30 -3.00
N GLN A 20 14.65 14.05 -1.69
CA GLN A 20 13.39 13.78 -1.00
C GLN A 20 12.41 14.95 -1.15
N ALA A 21 12.89 16.19 -0.93
CA ALA A 21 12.07 17.39 -1.11
C ALA A 21 11.59 17.57 -2.56
N THR A 22 12.43 17.22 -3.54
CA THR A 22 12.07 17.26 -4.97
C THR A 22 10.94 16.27 -5.27
N LEU A 23 10.99 15.05 -4.71
CA LEU A 23 9.95 14.04 -4.89
C LEU A 23 8.61 14.45 -4.26
N ASP A 24 8.64 15.21 -3.16
CA ASP A 24 7.45 15.73 -2.49
C ASP A 24 6.85 16.94 -3.22
N THR A 25 7.69 17.85 -3.72
CA THR A 25 7.25 19.15 -4.27
C THR A 25 6.95 19.10 -5.76
N THR A 26 7.53 18.14 -6.50
CA THR A 26 7.31 18.03 -7.95
C THR A 26 5.93 17.44 -8.22
N PRO A 27 5.00 18.19 -8.84
CA PRO A 27 3.70 17.65 -9.21
C PRO A 27 3.89 16.45 -10.15
N GLN A 28 3.02 15.45 -10.06
CA GLN A 28 2.96 14.42 -11.09
C GLN A 28 2.45 15.06 -12.39
N ALA A 29 3.34 15.31 -13.34
CA ALA A 29 2.99 15.97 -14.59
C ALA A 29 2.07 15.07 -15.45
N GLU A 30 0.92 15.62 -15.86
CA GLU A 30 0.04 15.02 -16.88
C GLU A 30 0.59 15.34 -18.28
N THR A 31 1.72 14.77 -18.67
CA THR A 31 2.32 15.12 -19.97
C THR A 31 1.88 14.15 -21.06
N THR A 32 1.44 14.71 -22.19
CA THR A 32 1.21 14.01 -23.46
C THR A 32 2.57 13.69 -24.08
N SER A 33 2.86 12.41 -24.33
CA SER A 33 4.17 11.94 -24.81
C SER A 33 4.48 12.52 -26.19
N THR A 34 5.41 13.47 -26.28
CA THR A 34 6.15 13.79 -27.52
C THR A 34 7.50 13.11 -27.41
N SER A 35 7.65 11.95 -28.03
CA SER A 35 8.87 11.16 -28.00
C SER A 35 9.90 11.70 -28.98
N THR A 36 10.96 12.33 -28.46
CA THR A 36 12.22 12.50 -29.18
C THR A 36 13.39 12.16 -28.26
N GLY A 37 13.85 10.92 -28.32
CA GLY A 37 15.09 10.47 -27.69
C GLY A 37 15.02 9.03 -27.25
N THR A 38 16.09 8.27 -27.48
CA THR A 38 16.34 6.90 -27.00
C THR A 38 16.46 6.85 -25.47
N THR A 39 15.38 7.14 -24.76
CA THR A 39 15.34 7.16 -23.30
C THR A 39 15.10 5.74 -22.78
N THR A 40 16.06 5.21 -22.02
CA THR A 40 15.94 3.97 -21.25
C THR A 40 14.60 3.92 -20.52
N ASP A 41 13.93 2.76 -20.55
CA ASP A 41 12.68 2.52 -19.83
C ASP A 41 12.82 2.96 -18.35
N PRO A 42 11.96 3.87 -17.86
CA PRO A 42 12.05 4.40 -16.50
C PRO A 42 11.97 3.30 -15.42
N LEU A 43 11.27 2.19 -15.67
CA LEU A 43 11.25 1.06 -14.74
C LEU A 43 12.60 0.34 -14.67
N VAL A 44 13.26 0.16 -15.81
CA VAL A 44 14.60 -0.43 -15.87
C VAL A 44 15.60 0.47 -15.15
N LEU A 45 15.53 1.79 -15.39
CA LEU A 45 16.37 2.77 -14.70
C LEU A 45 16.12 2.74 -13.18
N LEU A 46 14.86 2.63 -12.74
CA LEU A 46 14.52 2.54 -11.31
C LEU A 46 15.10 1.27 -10.67
N SER A 47 14.95 0.12 -11.32
CA SER A 47 15.48 -1.15 -10.81
C SER A 47 17.01 -1.15 -10.77
N ASP A 48 17.67 -0.68 -11.82
CA ASP A 48 19.12 -0.72 -11.93
C ASP A 48 19.80 0.31 -11.03
N SER A 49 19.18 1.47 -10.82
CA SER A 49 19.63 2.43 -9.81
C SER A 49 19.51 1.88 -8.39
N ALA A 50 18.41 1.18 -8.05
CA ALA A 50 18.26 0.51 -6.76
C ALA A 50 19.30 -0.61 -6.54
N LYS A 51 19.55 -1.46 -7.55
CA LYS A 51 20.62 -2.48 -7.50
C LYS A 51 22.00 -1.85 -7.33
N THR A 52 22.26 -0.75 -8.05
CA THR A 52 23.52 -0.02 -7.96
C THR A 52 23.71 0.56 -6.56
N LEU A 53 22.67 1.21 -6.01
CA LEU A 53 22.69 1.75 -4.64
C LEU A 53 22.96 0.64 -3.63
N ARG A 54 22.25 -0.49 -3.71
CA ARG A 54 22.49 -1.66 -2.86
C ARG A 54 23.94 -2.13 -2.91
N SER A 55 24.52 -2.24 -4.11
CA SER A 55 25.93 -2.64 -4.29
C SER A 55 26.91 -1.65 -3.64
N GLN A 56 26.68 -0.34 -3.80
CA GLN A 56 27.52 0.67 -3.17
C GLN A 56 27.38 0.64 -1.64
N VAL A 57 26.18 0.45 -1.13
CA VAL A 57 25.89 0.34 0.31
C VAL A 57 26.60 -0.87 0.93
N THR A 58 26.60 -2.02 0.26
CA THR A 58 27.37 -3.19 0.71
C THR A 58 28.86 -2.88 0.81
N LYS A 59 29.43 -2.21 -0.21
CA LYS A 59 30.84 -1.82 -0.19
C LYS A 59 31.13 -0.80 0.91
N LEU A 60 30.24 0.18 1.09
CA LEU A 60 30.34 1.22 2.11
C LEU A 60 30.35 0.60 3.51
N SER A 61 29.40 -0.29 3.78
CA SER A 61 29.28 -1.01 5.05
C SER A 61 30.55 -1.80 5.35
N LEU A 62 31.03 -2.60 4.38
CA LEU A 62 32.26 -3.38 4.54
C LEU A 62 33.45 -2.47 4.86
N LEU A 63 33.66 -1.42 4.07
CA LEU A 63 34.76 -0.47 4.27
C LEU A 63 34.67 0.30 5.60
N ALA A 64 33.46 0.53 6.12
CA ALA A 64 33.24 1.22 7.38
C ALA A 64 33.50 0.34 8.61
N ILE A 65 33.18 -0.96 8.55
CA ILE A 65 33.31 -1.88 9.69
C ILE A 65 34.64 -2.62 9.74
N THR A 66 35.36 -2.74 8.61
CA THR A 66 36.64 -3.44 8.55
C THR A 66 37.83 -2.51 8.80
N SER A 67 38.82 -3.00 9.54
CA SER A 67 40.12 -2.34 9.66
C SER A 67 41.04 -2.72 8.48
N PRO A 68 41.86 -1.80 7.93
CA PRO A 68 41.97 -0.40 8.34
C PRO A 68 40.88 0.49 7.75
N PHE A 69 40.45 1.50 8.51
CA PHE A 69 39.57 2.55 8.01
C PHE A 69 40.25 3.27 6.84
N THR A 70 39.63 3.23 5.66
CA THR A 70 40.24 3.70 4.40
C THR A 70 39.44 4.85 3.79
N PRO A 71 39.74 6.12 4.14
CA PRO A 71 38.96 7.29 3.71
C PRO A 71 38.83 7.46 2.19
N SER A 72 39.86 7.10 1.43
CA SER A 72 39.89 7.20 -0.03
C SER A 72 38.92 6.21 -0.69
N ALA A 73 38.86 4.97 -0.20
CA ALA A 73 37.95 3.96 -0.71
C ALA A 73 36.49 4.31 -0.41
N ILE A 74 36.21 4.79 0.81
CA ILE A 74 34.88 5.28 1.19
C ILE A 74 34.47 6.47 0.31
N SER A 75 35.39 7.42 0.08
CA SER A 75 35.13 8.55 -0.82
C SER A 75 34.72 8.11 -2.23
N THR A 76 35.37 7.08 -2.77
CA THR A 76 35.03 6.54 -4.10
C THR A 76 33.63 5.93 -4.14
N VAL A 77 33.26 5.15 -3.11
CA VAL A 77 31.94 4.51 -3.04
C VAL A 77 30.82 5.52 -2.87
N VAL A 78 31.00 6.50 -1.96
CA VAL A 78 30.02 7.58 -1.73
C VAL A 78 29.92 8.48 -2.95
N GLY A 79 31.04 8.81 -3.60
CA GLY A 79 31.05 9.55 -4.86
C GLY A 79 30.25 8.84 -5.95
N ALA A 80 30.46 7.53 -6.15
CA ALA A 80 29.71 6.77 -7.13
C ALA A 80 28.19 6.73 -6.84
N ALA A 81 27.78 6.70 -5.57
CA ALA A 81 26.38 6.82 -5.20
C ALA A 81 25.81 8.21 -5.56
N ASN A 82 26.51 9.27 -5.16
CA ASN A 82 26.11 10.66 -5.41
C ASN A 82 26.03 11.02 -6.89
N ASP A 83 26.98 10.55 -7.69
CA ASP A 83 27.12 10.94 -9.09
C ASP A 83 26.17 10.16 -10.00
N SER A 84 25.70 8.99 -9.58
CA SER A 84 24.98 8.07 -10.45
C SER A 84 23.74 7.45 -9.81
N ALA A 85 23.89 6.72 -8.70
CA ALA A 85 22.78 5.93 -8.14
C ALA A 85 21.62 6.81 -7.63
N LEU A 86 21.91 7.83 -6.81
CA LEU A 86 20.88 8.69 -6.23
C LEU A 86 20.16 9.54 -7.29
N PRO A 87 20.86 10.25 -8.20
CA PRO A 87 20.20 11.03 -9.24
C PRO A 87 19.37 10.15 -10.19
N SER A 88 19.86 8.95 -10.53
CA SER A 88 19.14 8.02 -11.42
C SER A 88 17.87 7.48 -10.77
N LEU A 89 17.90 7.16 -9.47
CA LEU A 89 16.74 6.69 -8.73
C LEU A 89 15.62 7.75 -8.72
N VAL A 90 15.99 9.00 -8.45
CA VAL A 90 15.06 10.14 -8.43
C VAL A 90 14.53 10.43 -9.83
N THR A 91 15.43 10.48 -10.83
CA THR A 91 15.04 10.73 -12.22
C THR A 91 14.07 9.67 -12.69
N ALA A 92 14.32 8.39 -12.42
CA ALA A 92 13.42 7.31 -12.78
C ALA A 92 12.03 7.49 -12.12
N ALA A 93 11.98 7.80 -10.82
CA ALA A 93 10.72 8.04 -10.12
C ALA A 93 9.95 9.27 -10.63
N LEU A 94 10.65 10.30 -11.13
CA LEU A 94 10.04 11.49 -11.73
C LEU A 94 9.57 11.25 -13.17
N LEU A 95 10.22 10.35 -13.91
CA LEU A 95 9.82 9.97 -15.27
C LEU A 95 8.56 9.09 -15.30
N LEU A 96 8.20 8.44 -14.20
CA LEU A 96 6.94 7.69 -14.09
C LEU A 96 5.75 8.68 -14.02
N THR A 97 4.93 8.70 -15.07
CA THR A 97 3.77 9.59 -15.17
C THR A 97 2.44 8.85 -14.93
N PRO A 98 1.45 9.46 -14.25
CA PRO A 98 0.15 8.83 -13.95
C PRO A 98 -0.69 8.39 -15.16
N GLY A 99 -0.31 8.81 -16.37
CA GLY A 99 -0.98 8.41 -17.62
C GLY A 99 -0.46 7.10 -18.21
N GLU A 100 0.79 6.74 -17.91
CA GLU A 100 1.46 5.53 -18.43
C GLU A 100 1.57 4.44 -17.37
N TYR A 101 1.69 4.84 -16.10
CA TYR A 101 1.77 3.95 -14.94
C TYR A 101 0.80 4.54 -13.91
N THR A 102 -0.21 3.80 -13.45
CA THR A 102 -1.30 4.31 -12.60
C THR A 102 -0.87 5.28 -11.48
N ARG A 103 -1.75 6.18 -11.03
CA ARG A 103 -1.44 7.17 -9.98
C ARG A 103 -0.94 6.50 -8.70
N ALA A 104 -1.59 5.40 -8.31
CA ALA A 104 -1.17 4.62 -7.16
C ALA A 104 0.24 4.04 -7.33
N PHE A 105 0.58 3.52 -8.51
CA PHE A 105 1.90 2.95 -8.79
C PHE A 105 3.01 4.00 -8.81
N THR A 106 2.76 5.13 -9.47
CA THR A 106 3.70 6.26 -9.53
C THR A 106 3.94 6.87 -8.15
N SER A 107 2.88 7.00 -7.34
CA SER A 107 2.98 7.44 -5.94
C SER A 107 3.83 6.46 -5.11
N GLU A 108 3.55 5.16 -5.21
CA GLU A 108 4.32 4.12 -4.52
C GLU A 108 5.81 4.17 -4.90
N ALA A 109 6.14 4.25 -6.19
CA ALA A 109 7.51 4.32 -6.66
C ALA A 109 8.26 5.53 -6.06
N ARG A 110 7.60 6.69 -5.96
CA ARG A 110 8.16 7.88 -5.31
C ARG A 110 8.38 7.68 -3.81
N VAL A 111 7.42 7.09 -3.11
CA VAL A 111 7.53 6.81 -1.67
C VAL A 111 8.68 5.83 -1.39
N LEU A 112 8.84 4.79 -2.21
CA LEU A 112 9.92 3.82 -2.06
C LEU A 112 11.28 4.45 -2.40
N ALA A 113 11.38 5.25 -3.46
CA ALA A 113 12.60 5.99 -3.78
C ALA A 113 12.99 6.94 -2.63
N LYS A 114 12.01 7.68 -2.08
CA LYS A 114 12.20 8.55 -0.91
C LYS A 114 12.70 7.76 0.31
N THR A 115 12.10 6.60 0.55
CA THR A 115 12.50 5.72 1.65
C THR A 115 13.95 5.25 1.48
N ALA A 116 14.34 4.81 0.29
CA ALA A 116 15.72 4.40 0.00
C ALA A 116 16.72 5.56 0.22
N LEU A 117 16.38 6.78 -0.20
CA LEU A 117 17.21 7.98 0.03
C LEU A 117 17.34 8.30 1.52
N ARG A 118 16.23 8.24 2.28
CA ARG A 118 16.23 8.49 3.72
C ARG A 118 17.11 7.49 4.46
N GLU A 119 16.91 6.20 4.19
CA GLU A 119 17.71 5.14 4.84
C GLU A 119 19.19 5.25 4.45
N PHE A 120 19.50 5.60 3.20
CA PHE A 120 20.87 5.86 2.76
C PHE A 120 21.50 7.05 3.51
N SER A 121 20.77 8.16 3.66
CA SER A 121 21.22 9.33 4.43
C SER A 121 21.58 8.93 5.86
N THR A 122 20.70 8.18 6.54
CA THR A 122 20.95 7.72 7.91
C THR A 122 22.20 6.84 7.99
N LEU A 123 22.45 5.96 7.01
CA LEU A 123 23.70 5.18 6.97
C LEU A 123 24.93 6.09 6.80
N VAL A 124 24.86 7.06 5.89
CA VAL A 124 25.96 8.00 5.62
C VAL A 124 26.27 8.86 6.85
N GLU A 125 25.25 9.28 7.61
CA GLU A 125 25.41 10.01 8.88
C GLU A 125 26.19 9.20 9.93
N GLU A 126 25.93 7.90 10.04
CA GLU A 126 26.69 7.02 10.93
C GLU A 126 28.14 6.87 10.46
N VAL A 127 28.37 6.72 9.15
CA VAL A 127 29.73 6.69 8.59
C VAL A 127 30.45 8.02 8.83
N LEU A 128 29.75 9.15 8.74
CA LEU A 128 30.27 10.48 9.06
C LEU A 128 30.66 10.59 10.55
N ARG A 129 29.84 10.08 11.46
CA ARG A 129 30.15 9.99 12.89
C ARG A 129 31.41 9.15 13.14
N LEU A 130 31.56 8.02 12.45
CA LEU A 130 32.78 7.20 12.54
C LEU A 130 34.02 7.94 12.01
N ALA A 131 33.90 8.61 10.86
CA ALA A 131 34.99 9.39 10.28
C ALA A 131 35.45 10.51 11.24
N ASN A 132 34.52 11.22 11.90
CA ASN A 132 34.84 12.24 12.90
C ASN A 132 35.63 11.68 14.09
N ARG A 133 35.27 10.48 14.57
CA ARG A 133 35.99 9.82 15.68
C ARG A 133 37.40 9.40 15.29
N HIS A 134 37.61 8.98 14.05
CA HIS A 134 38.95 8.69 13.52
C HIS A 134 39.79 9.97 13.38
N GLU A 135 39.22 11.07 12.90
CA GLU A 135 39.93 12.35 12.79
C GLU A 135 40.29 12.95 14.16
N ALA A 136 39.40 12.83 15.15
CA ALA A 136 39.65 13.25 16.53
C ALA A 136 40.65 12.36 17.29
N GLY A 137 41.16 11.29 16.67
CA GLY A 137 42.08 10.34 17.31
C GLY A 137 41.42 9.43 18.36
N ALA A 138 40.09 9.47 18.49
CA ALA A 138 39.31 8.63 19.41
C ALA A 138 39.22 7.17 18.92
N LEU A 139 39.46 6.93 17.63
CA LEU A 139 39.60 5.60 17.03
C LEU A 139 40.86 5.55 16.17
N ILE A 140 41.73 4.56 16.41
CA ILE A 140 42.91 4.33 15.57
C ILE A 140 42.46 3.62 14.30
N ALA A 141 42.91 4.08 13.12
CA ALA A 141 42.46 3.55 11.83
C ALA A 141 42.71 2.04 11.67
N THR A 142 43.77 1.51 12.28
CA THR A 142 44.14 0.08 12.24
C THR A 142 43.48 -0.75 13.33
N GLN A 143 42.78 -0.11 14.28
CA GLN A 143 42.07 -0.81 15.34
C GLN A 143 40.73 -1.33 14.82
N GLU A 144 40.34 -2.51 15.29
CA GLU A 144 39.00 -3.00 15.01
C GLU A 144 37.93 -2.10 15.65
N LEU A 145 36.87 -1.86 14.87
CA LEU A 145 35.71 -1.10 15.34
C LEU A 145 34.99 -1.85 16.47
N PRO A 146 34.53 -1.16 17.53
CA PRO A 146 33.73 -1.78 18.60
C PRO A 146 32.48 -2.50 18.06
N ALA A 147 32.09 -3.61 18.69
CA ALA A 147 30.95 -4.42 18.25
C ALA A 147 29.65 -3.59 18.11
N ALA A 148 29.37 -2.72 19.09
CA ALA A 148 28.19 -1.85 19.05
C ALA A 148 28.15 -0.93 17.81
N ASP A 149 29.31 -0.38 17.39
CA ASP A 149 29.39 0.46 16.21
C ASP A 149 29.23 -0.37 14.91
N LYS A 150 29.78 -1.60 14.89
CA LYS A 150 29.59 -2.56 13.77
C LYS A 150 28.11 -2.94 13.61
N ASP A 151 27.41 -3.18 14.72
CA ASP A 151 26.01 -3.56 14.73
C ASP A 151 25.11 -2.43 14.21
N VAL A 152 25.39 -1.18 14.61
CA VAL A 152 24.66 0.00 14.11
C VAL A 152 24.81 0.12 12.58
N ILE A 153 26.04 0.07 12.06
CA ILE A 153 26.29 0.17 10.62
C ILE A 153 25.62 -0.99 9.86
N THR A 154 25.73 -2.21 10.37
CA THR A 154 25.14 -3.40 9.74
C THR A 154 23.62 -3.32 9.72
N SER A 155 23.01 -2.87 10.83
CA SER A 155 21.56 -2.64 10.93
C SER A 155 21.09 -1.58 9.92
N ARG A 156 21.76 -0.42 9.86
CA ARG A 156 21.43 0.63 8.87
C ARG A 156 21.61 0.15 7.42
N THR A 157 22.64 -0.66 7.18
CA THR A 157 22.88 -1.30 5.87
C THR A 157 21.69 -2.19 5.48
N GLY A 158 21.20 -3.02 6.40
CA GLY A 158 20.03 -3.86 6.21
C GLY A 158 18.78 -3.05 5.84
N ARG A 159 18.53 -1.92 6.50
CA ARG A 159 17.38 -1.06 6.18
C ARG A 159 17.45 -0.47 4.77
N VAL A 160 18.64 -0.09 4.30
CA VAL A 160 18.83 0.38 2.92
C VAL A 160 18.64 -0.75 1.92
N TRP A 161 19.11 -1.96 2.26
CA TRP A 161 18.89 -3.16 1.45
C TRP A 161 17.40 -3.46 1.30
N ASP A 162 16.65 -3.50 2.39
CA ASP A 162 15.21 -3.75 2.37
C ASP A 162 14.47 -2.72 1.50
N ALA A 163 14.84 -1.44 1.63
CA ALA A 163 14.28 -0.38 0.79
C ALA A 163 14.61 -0.59 -0.70
N CYS A 164 15.85 -0.96 -1.05
CA CYS A 164 16.24 -1.24 -2.43
C CYS A 164 15.54 -2.49 -2.98
N ASP A 165 15.40 -3.55 -2.19
CA ASP A 165 14.73 -4.78 -2.60
C ASP A 165 13.23 -4.55 -2.83
N THR A 166 12.60 -3.71 -2.01
CA THR A 166 11.20 -3.32 -2.20
C THR A 166 11.00 -2.56 -3.52
N VAL A 167 11.93 -1.67 -3.89
CA VAL A 167 11.92 -1.00 -5.21
C VAL A 167 12.07 -2.01 -6.35
N ILE A 168 13.02 -2.94 -6.23
CA ILE A 168 13.26 -3.97 -7.25
C ILE A 168 12.04 -4.88 -7.41
N ASP A 169 11.42 -5.28 -6.31
CA ASP A 169 10.21 -6.08 -6.28
C ASP A 169 9.02 -5.35 -6.93
N LEU A 170 8.80 -4.07 -6.62
CA LEU A 170 7.79 -3.24 -7.28
C LEU A 170 7.96 -3.24 -8.81
N VAL A 171 9.18 -3.02 -9.28
CA VAL A 171 9.48 -3.04 -10.73
C VAL A 171 9.25 -4.42 -11.32
N SER A 172 9.66 -5.49 -10.63
CA SER A 172 9.50 -6.87 -11.11
C SER A 172 8.04 -7.29 -11.26
N LYS A 173 7.16 -6.81 -10.36
CA LYS A 173 5.71 -7.02 -10.41
C LYS A 173 5.06 -6.17 -11.51
N GLY A 174 5.64 -5.01 -11.80
CA GLY A 174 5.08 -4.01 -12.70
C GLY A 174 3.73 -3.46 -12.22
N VAL A 175 3.11 -2.61 -13.04
CA VAL A 175 1.83 -1.95 -12.70
C VAL A 175 0.73 -2.96 -12.40
N VAL A 176 0.62 -4.02 -13.21
CA VAL A 176 -0.45 -5.02 -13.08
C VAL A 176 -0.27 -5.87 -11.82
N GLY A 177 0.95 -6.31 -11.54
CA GLY A 177 1.24 -7.09 -10.34
C GLY A 177 1.05 -6.25 -9.07
N PHE A 178 1.41 -4.96 -9.12
CA PHE A 178 1.14 -4.02 -8.04
C PHE A 178 -0.36 -3.86 -7.77
N VAL A 179 -1.16 -3.57 -8.81
CA VAL A 179 -2.62 -3.43 -8.65
C VAL A 179 -3.24 -4.75 -8.19
N ALA A 180 -2.81 -5.90 -8.69
CA ALA A 180 -3.30 -7.19 -8.21
C ALA A 180 -3.00 -7.41 -6.72
N GLY A 181 -1.83 -6.96 -6.24
CA GLY A 181 -1.49 -6.97 -4.82
C GLY A 181 -2.39 -6.07 -3.98
N ARG A 182 -2.67 -4.84 -4.45
CA ARG A 182 -3.59 -3.92 -3.77
C ARG A 182 -5.02 -4.45 -3.72
N VAL A 183 -5.52 -5.01 -4.82
CA VAL A 183 -6.83 -5.66 -4.87
C VAL A 183 -6.89 -6.84 -3.89
N GLN A 184 -5.81 -7.60 -3.72
CA GLN A 184 -5.77 -8.66 -2.71
C GLN A 184 -5.85 -8.09 -1.29
N GLN A 185 -5.13 -7.01 -0.98
CA GLN A 185 -5.18 -6.36 0.34
C GLN A 185 -6.61 -5.87 0.66
N TRP A 186 -7.30 -5.25 -0.29
CA TRP A 186 -8.68 -4.79 -0.09
C TRP A 186 -9.67 -5.94 0.09
N HIS A 187 -9.45 -7.06 -0.59
CA HIS A 187 -10.23 -8.27 -0.37
C HIS A 187 -10.05 -8.81 1.05
N ASP A 188 -8.82 -8.81 1.55
CA ASP A 188 -8.52 -9.29 2.89
C ASP A 188 -9.20 -8.40 3.95
N LEU A 189 -9.23 -7.07 3.76
CA LEU A 189 -10.01 -6.15 4.62
C LEU A 189 -11.51 -6.48 4.65
N ILE A 190 -12.11 -6.79 3.50
CA ILE A 190 -13.54 -7.16 3.44
C ILE A 190 -13.78 -8.50 4.13
N LYS A 191 -12.84 -9.45 4.02
CA LYS A 191 -12.95 -10.73 4.72
C LYS A 191 -12.89 -10.54 6.22
N ASP A 192 -11.98 -9.70 6.70
CA ASP A 192 -11.85 -9.39 8.11
C ASP A 192 -13.16 -8.76 8.62
N ALA A 193 -13.73 -7.78 7.89
CA ALA A 193 -15.02 -7.19 8.22
C ALA A 193 -16.20 -8.19 8.16
N ILE A 194 -16.19 -9.17 7.24
CA ILE A 194 -17.20 -10.25 7.22
C ILE A 194 -17.09 -11.11 8.48
N ASN A 195 -15.87 -11.53 8.85
CA ASN A 195 -15.66 -12.39 10.01
C ASN A 195 -16.05 -11.64 11.29
N GLU A 196 -15.65 -10.38 11.42
CA GLU A 196 -16.02 -9.51 12.53
C GLU A 196 -17.54 -9.37 12.65
N LEU A 197 -18.23 -9.06 11.54
CA LEU A 197 -19.68 -8.95 11.54
C LEU A 197 -20.38 -10.29 11.80
N GLU A 198 -19.79 -11.42 11.41
CA GLU A 198 -20.29 -12.77 11.74
C GLU A 198 -20.18 -13.06 13.23
N GLU A 199 -19.10 -12.64 13.87
CA GLU A 199 -18.80 -12.84 15.29
C GLU A 199 -19.60 -11.88 16.20
N TRP A 200 -19.93 -10.67 15.74
CA TRP A 200 -20.67 -9.67 16.54
C TRP A 200 -22.10 -10.13 16.90
N ASP A 201 -22.44 -10.18 18.19
CA ASP A 201 -23.79 -10.49 18.66
C ASP A 201 -24.52 -9.21 19.15
N PRO A 202 -25.65 -8.80 18.54
CA PRO A 202 -26.47 -7.70 19.03
C PRO A 202 -26.95 -7.85 20.48
N GLU A 203 -27.01 -9.08 21.00
CA GLU A 203 -27.42 -9.35 22.39
C GLU A 203 -26.30 -9.05 23.41
N ASP A 204 -25.04 -9.06 23.01
CA ASP A 204 -23.89 -8.79 23.89
C ASP A 204 -23.67 -7.27 24.14
N ASP A 205 -24.34 -6.39 23.38
CA ASP A 205 -24.17 -4.93 23.42
C ASP A 205 -25.14 -4.23 24.39
N THR A 206 -26.07 -4.96 25.02
CA THR A 206 -27.04 -4.39 25.98
C THR A 206 -26.46 -4.15 27.37
N ASP A 207 -25.28 -4.71 27.68
CA ASP A 207 -24.68 -4.62 29.02
C ASP A 207 -23.81 -3.35 29.22
N PHE A 208 -23.64 -2.51 28.20
CA PHE A 208 -22.78 -1.33 28.30
C PHE A 208 -23.45 -0.12 28.97
N ASP A 209 -24.79 -0.07 28.99
CA ASP A 209 -25.53 1.01 29.66
C ASP A 209 -25.58 0.83 31.20
N ASP A 210 -25.33 -0.39 31.70
CA ASP A 210 -25.28 -0.68 33.14
C ASP A 210 -23.90 -0.36 33.76
N LEU A 211 -22.86 -0.16 32.94
CA LEU A 211 -21.53 0.27 33.38
C LEU A 211 -21.39 1.81 33.50
N LEU A 212 -22.35 2.57 32.95
CA LEU A 212 -22.41 4.04 33.00
C LEU A 212 -23.50 4.56 33.95
N GLY A 213 -23.92 3.73 34.91
CA GLY A 213 -24.70 4.15 36.07
C GLY A 213 -23.99 5.28 36.83
N SER A 214 -24.40 6.50 36.50
CA SER A 214 -24.28 7.77 37.24
C SER A 214 -23.50 7.67 38.55
N GLY A 215 -22.23 8.09 38.52
CA GLY A 215 -21.53 8.55 39.71
C GLY A 215 -22.18 9.85 40.19
N ASP A 216 -23.21 9.74 41.01
CA ASP A 216 -23.65 10.80 41.91
C ASP A 216 -23.50 10.28 43.34
N GLU A 217 -22.69 11.01 44.11
CA GLU A 217 -22.44 10.78 45.53
C GLU A 217 -23.74 11.03 46.33
N ASP A 218 -23.93 10.17 47.34
CA ASP A 218 -24.68 10.37 48.60
C ASP A 218 -25.96 9.52 48.80
N GLY A 219 -25.89 8.61 49.79
CA GLY A 219 -27.08 8.11 50.49
C GLY A 219 -26.96 6.66 50.96
N GLU A 220 -26.88 6.46 52.29
CA GLU A 220 -26.98 5.18 52.98
C GLU A 220 -28.36 4.52 52.83
N ASP A 221 -28.38 3.18 52.94
CA ASP A 221 -29.50 2.26 53.21
C ASP A 221 -30.67 2.22 52.21
N ASP A 222 -30.84 1.13 51.47
CA ASP A 222 -31.70 -0.03 51.85
C ASP A 222 -31.71 -1.07 50.70
N ASP A 223 -32.10 -2.30 51.04
CA ASP A 223 -32.37 -3.41 50.13
C ASP A 223 -33.13 -3.00 48.85
N GLU A 224 -32.82 -3.61 47.68
CA GLU A 224 -33.80 -4.15 46.72
C GLU A 224 -33.13 -4.61 45.41
N ASP A 225 -33.45 -5.86 45.04
CA ASP A 225 -33.50 -6.44 43.70
C ASP A 225 -32.31 -6.29 42.75
N ASP A 226 -31.57 -7.40 42.67
CA ASP A 226 -30.85 -7.90 41.48
C ASP A 226 -31.89 -8.06 40.35
N ASP A 227 -32.31 -6.92 39.81
CA ASP A 227 -33.29 -6.75 38.76
C ASP A 227 -32.56 -7.10 37.46
N ASP A 228 -32.38 -8.41 37.20
CA ASP A 228 -32.28 -9.01 35.87
C ASP A 228 -33.51 -8.52 35.08
N LYS A 229 -33.49 -7.26 34.63
CA LYS A 229 -34.58 -6.65 33.88
C LYS A 229 -34.65 -7.39 32.57
N GLU A 230 -35.60 -8.32 32.49
CA GLU A 230 -35.92 -8.97 31.22
C GLU A 230 -36.09 -7.88 30.17
N PRO A 231 -35.40 -7.97 29.01
CA PRO A 231 -35.46 -6.92 28.01
C PRO A 231 -36.91 -6.67 27.61
N THR A 232 -37.27 -5.39 27.55
CA THR A 232 -38.59 -4.93 27.17
C THR A 232 -38.95 -5.50 25.80
N GLN A 233 -40.25 -5.61 25.51
CA GLN A 233 -40.68 -6.08 24.20
C GLN A 233 -40.16 -5.20 23.05
N GLU A 234 -39.89 -3.91 23.32
CA GLU A 234 -39.31 -2.98 22.35
C GLU A 234 -37.83 -3.29 22.09
N GLU A 235 -37.04 -3.57 23.12
CA GLU A 235 -35.63 -4.00 22.99
C GLU A 235 -35.52 -5.36 22.27
N LYS A 236 -36.36 -6.33 22.62
CA LYS A 236 -36.43 -7.63 21.92
C LYS A 236 -36.73 -7.46 20.43
N ASN A 237 -37.64 -6.54 20.08
CA ASN A 237 -37.97 -6.25 18.68
C ASN A 237 -36.81 -5.54 17.95
N GLN A 238 -36.05 -4.67 18.65
CA GLN A 238 -34.88 -4.00 18.09
C GLN A 238 -33.73 -4.98 17.84
N ILE A 239 -33.44 -5.85 18.80
CA ILE A 239 -32.45 -6.93 18.69
C ILE A 239 -32.81 -7.86 17.51
N GLU A 240 -34.08 -8.29 17.40
CA GLU A 240 -34.53 -9.11 16.27
C GLU A 240 -34.35 -8.38 14.91
N ALA A 241 -34.63 -7.08 14.87
CA ALA A 241 -34.41 -6.25 13.68
C ALA A 241 -32.91 -6.16 13.32
N LEU A 242 -32.02 -6.02 14.30
CA LEU A 242 -30.57 -6.00 14.11
C LEU A 242 -30.03 -7.35 13.63
N HIS A 243 -30.47 -8.48 14.19
CA HIS A 243 -30.10 -9.81 13.67
C HIS A 243 -30.56 -10.02 12.23
N LYS A 244 -31.79 -9.61 11.92
CA LYS A 244 -32.31 -9.69 10.54
C LYS A 244 -31.46 -8.84 9.60
N GLN A 245 -31.08 -7.63 10.05
CA GLN A 245 -30.24 -6.74 9.27
C GLN A 245 -28.82 -7.28 9.09
N LYS A 246 -28.15 -7.76 10.15
CA LYS A 246 -26.86 -8.46 10.08
C LYS A 246 -26.87 -9.56 9.02
N LYS A 247 -27.89 -10.41 9.02
CA LYS A 247 -28.04 -11.48 8.03
C LYS A 247 -28.22 -10.94 6.60
N SER A 248 -28.97 -9.85 6.44
CA SER A 248 -29.14 -9.16 5.15
C SER A 248 -27.83 -8.56 4.66
N SER A 249 -27.10 -7.84 5.51
CA SER A 249 -25.78 -7.26 5.25
C SER A 249 -24.79 -8.33 4.80
N LEU A 250 -24.69 -9.45 5.51
CA LEU A 250 -23.80 -10.56 5.14
C LEU A 250 -24.19 -11.19 3.79
N ARG A 251 -25.48 -11.23 3.44
CA ARG A 251 -25.96 -11.73 2.14
C ARG A 251 -25.52 -10.82 0.98
N VAL A 252 -25.31 -9.52 1.24
CA VAL A 252 -24.79 -8.54 0.28
C VAL A 252 -23.26 -8.56 0.21
N ILE A 253 -22.59 -8.51 1.36
CA ILE A 253 -21.12 -8.32 1.44
C ILE A 253 -20.38 -9.57 0.94
N LYS A 254 -20.86 -10.78 1.24
CA LYS A 254 -20.20 -12.04 0.82
C LYS A 254 -20.06 -12.16 -0.71
N PRO A 255 -21.12 -11.96 -1.53
CA PRO A 255 -20.98 -11.90 -2.98
C PRO A 255 -20.06 -10.77 -3.46
N ILE A 256 -20.04 -9.60 -2.81
CA ILE A 256 -19.12 -8.52 -3.15
C ILE A 256 -17.66 -8.96 -2.94
N ALA A 257 -17.35 -9.64 -1.84
CA ALA A 257 -16.00 -10.16 -1.59
C ALA A 257 -15.51 -11.10 -2.71
N GLN A 258 -16.42 -11.87 -3.33
CA GLN A 258 -16.06 -12.82 -4.40
C GLN A 258 -15.56 -12.16 -5.69
N ILE A 259 -15.86 -10.87 -5.93
CA ILE A 259 -15.41 -10.20 -7.16
C ILE A 259 -13.89 -10.06 -7.21
N TYR A 260 -13.24 -9.87 -6.07
CA TYR A 260 -11.80 -9.64 -5.98
C TYR A 260 -10.97 -10.82 -6.51
N PRO A 261 -11.07 -12.05 -5.95
CA PRO A 261 -10.32 -13.19 -6.45
C PRO A 261 -10.69 -13.53 -7.90
N ALA A 262 -11.94 -13.28 -8.31
CA ALA A 262 -12.39 -13.50 -9.69
C ALA A 262 -11.70 -12.54 -10.67
N ILE A 263 -11.65 -11.23 -10.35
CA ILE A 263 -10.97 -10.19 -11.14
C ILE A 263 -9.46 -10.47 -11.17
N ILE A 264 -8.84 -10.77 -10.02
CA ILE A 264 -7.41 -11.10 -9.94
C ILE A 264 -7.07 -12.25 -10.88
N SER A 265 -7.80 -13.36 -10.80
CA SER A 265 -7.48 -14.58 -11.54
C SER A 265 -7.76 -14.47 -13.05
N ASN A 266 -8.84 -13.79 -13.44
CA ASN A 266 -9.30 -13.77 -14.83
C ASN A 266 -8.90 -12.53 -15.61
N ARG A 267 -8.56 -11.42 -14.94
CA ARG A 267 -8.29 -10.13 -15.56
C ARG A 267 -6.91 -9.59 -15.24
N LEU A 268 -6.36 -9.81 -14.04
CA LEU A 268 -5.05 -9.26 -13.68
C LEU A 268 -3.88 -10.26 -13.84
N LYS A 269 -4.05 -11.53 -13.45
CA LYS A 269 -2.99 -12.56 -13.52
C LYS A 269 -2.93 -13.34 -14.83
N LYS A 270 -3.98 -13.28 -15.66
CA LYS A 270 -4.05 -14.03 -16.92
C LYS A 270 -3.07 -13.41 -17.94
N LYS A 271 -2.02 -14.15 -18.29
CA LYS A 271 -0.82 -13.73 -19.07
C LYS A 271 -1.05 -13.29 -20.54
N GLY A 272 -2.18 -12.69 -20.93
CA GLY A 272 -2.42 -12.42 -22.35
C GLY A 272 -3.50 -11.41 -22.67
N GLY A 273 -3.55 -10.25 -22.00
CA GLY A 273 -4.50 -9.21 -22.39
C GLY A 273 -4.13 -7.78 -21.99
N LEU A 274 -3.41 -7.58 -20.88
CA LEU A 274 -2.97 -6.25 -20.49
C LEU A 274 -1.61 -5.93 -21.13
N THR A 275 -1.64 -5.08 -22.14
CA THR A 275 -0.49 -4.54 -22.88
C THR A 275 -0.11 -3.14 -22.38
N ALA A 276 -0.39 -2.80 -21.12
CA ALA A 276 -0.07 -1.50 -20.50
C ALA A 276 -0.36 -0.28 -21.42
N SER A 277 -1.33 -0.39 -22.33
CA SER A 277 -1.67 0.68 -23.24
C SER A 277 -2.43 1.77 -22.47
N LYS A 278 -2.35 3.02 -22.95
CA LYS A 278 -2.90 4.17 -22.21
C LYS A 278 -4.38 3.99 -21.84
N SER A 279 -5.19 3.43 -22.74
CA SER A 279 -6.62 3.14 -22.49
C SER A 279 -6.81 2.04 -21.42
N GLN A 280 -5.96 1.01 -21.43
CA GLN A 280 -5.97 -0.04 -20.43
C GLN A 280 -5.50 0.46 -19.05
N ILE A 281 -4.51 1.35 -19.00
CA ILE A 281 -4.04 1.97 -17.75
C ILE A 281 -5.13 2.86 -17.14
N GLN A 282 -5.82 3.68 -17.94
CA GLN A 282 -6.96 4.47 -17.47
C GLN A 282 -8.08 3.58 -16.92
N LYS A 283 -8.39 2.50 -17.63
CA LYS A 283 -9.39 1.53 -17.19
C LYS A 283 -8.96 0.78 -15.91
N LEU A 284 -7.67 0.49 -15.76
CA LEU A 284 -7.09 -0.08 -14.55
C LEU A 284 -7.14 0.90 -13.37
N GLU A 285 -6.92 2.19 -13.60
CA GLU A 285 -7.07 3.25 -12.61
C GLU A 285 -8.52 3.33 -12.11
N SER A 286 -9.50 3.36 -13.02
CA SER A 286 -10.92 3.36 -12.65
C SER A 286 -11.31 2.11 -11.85
N LEU A 287 -10.86 0.93 -12.30
CA LEU A 287 -11.08 -0.32 -11.57
C LEU A 287 -10.47 -0.28 -10.17
N SER A 288 -9.23 0.20 -10.05
CA SER A 288 -8.52 0.35 -8.79
C SER A 288 -9.28 1.29 -7.84
N SER A 289 -9.75 2.42 -8.34
CA SER A 289 -10.53 3.39 -7.55
C SER A 289 -11.86 2.80 -7.06
N ASP A 290 -12.59 2.09 -7.92
CA ASP A 290 -13.85 1.46 -7.52
C ASP A 290 -13.59 0.41 -6.42
N LEU A 291 -12.66 -0.52 -6.65
CA LEU A 291 -12.34 -1.61 -5.70
C LEU A 291 -11.75 -1.10 -4.38
N GLN A 292 -11.03 0.03 -4.38
CA GLN A 292 -10.48 0.64 -3.17
C GLN A 292 -11.57 1.23 -2.27
N SER A 293 -12.66 1.74 -2.84
CA SER A 293 -13.72 2.39 -2.06
C SER A 293 -14.67 1.42 -1.37
N ILE A 294 -14.77 0.17 -1.84
CA ILE A 294 -15.70 -0.84 -1.30
C ILE A 294 -15.42 -1.17 0.17
N PRO A 295 -14.17 -1.45 0.62
CA PRO A 295 -13.90 -1.70 2.03
C PRO A 295 -14.41 -0.59 2.95
N GLY A 296 -14.21 0.69 2.57
CA GLY A 296 -14.73 1.81 3.35
C GLY A 296 -16.26 1.84 3.42
N HIS A 297 -16.96 1.51 2.33
CA HIS A 297 -18.42 1.38 2.39
C HIS A 297 -18.88 0.19 3.24
N VAL A 298 -18.12 -0.91 3.28
CA VAL A 298 -18.45 -2.08 4.12
C VAL A 298 -18.23 -1.76 5.60
N ASP A 299 -17.12 -1.09 5.92
CA ASP A 299 -16.78 -0.63 7.26
C ASP A 299 -17.86 0.32 7.81
N GLU A 300 -18.23 1.35 7.06
CA GLU A 300 -19.31 2.28 7.42
C GLU A 300 -20.67 1.58 7.55
N ALA A 301 -20.93 0.54 6.75
CA ALA A 301 -22.16 -0.25 6.85
C ALA A 301 -22.21 -1.11 8.12
N ALA A 302 -21.07 -1.65 8.54
CA ALA A 302 -20.92 -2.41 9.77
C ALA A 302 -20.98 -1.47 10.99
N GLY A 303 -20.23 -0.36 10.98
CA GLY A 303 -20.27 0.66 12.03
C GLY A 303 -21.68 1.23 12.25
N SER A 304 -22.39 1.56 11.18
CA SER A 304 -23.80 2.01 11.29
C SER A 304 -24.71 0.95 11.91
N LEU A 305 -24.41 -0.34 11.72
CA LEU A 305 -25.18 -1.43 12.29
C LEU A 305 -24.89 -1.61 13.79
N TYR A 306 -23.62 -1.48 14.19
CA TYR A 306 -23.20 -1.47 15.59
C TYR A 306 -23.84 -0.30 16.36
N GLU A 307 -23.95 0.87 15.73
CA GLU A 307 -24.62 2.05 16.30
C GLU A 307 -26.17 1.96 16.27
N GLY A 308 -26.74 0.85 15.79
CA GLY A 308 -28.20 0.67 15.68
C GLY A 308 -28.87 1.42 14.51
N SER A 309 -28.11 2.13 13.67
CA SER A 309 -28.61 2.83 12.47
C SER A 309 -28.77 1.89 11.27
N VAL A 310 -29.90 1.17 11.25
CA VAL A 310 -30.27 0.30 10.12
C VAL A 310 -30.34 1.07 8.79
N THR A 311 -30.81 2.32 8.81
CA THR A 311 -30.98 3.13 7.60
C THR A 311 -29.66 3.48 6.93
N ASP A 312 -28.63 3.85 7.72
CA ASP A 312 -27.32 4.15 7.18
C ASP A 312 -26.58 2.89 6.76
N SER A 313 -26.73 1.79 7.52
CA SER A 313 -26.20 0.48 7.12
C SER A 313 -26.69 0.09 5.72
N VAL A 314 -28.00 0.16 5.46
CA VAL A 314 -28.58 -0.13 4.13
C VAL A 314 -28.06 0.84 3.06
N ARG A 315 -27.91 2.13 3.38
CA ARG A 315 -27.38 3.13 2.44
C ARG A 315 -25.96 2.78 2.01
N TYR A 316 -25.08 2.44 2.94
CA TYR A 316 -23.69 2.09 2.64
C TYR A 316 -23.56 0.74 1.93
N LEU A 317 -24.40 -0.25 2.26
CA LEU A 317 -24.48 -1.51 1.49
C LEU A 317 -24.86 -1.27 0.03
N ARG A 318 -25.79 -0.35 -0.25
CA ARG A 318 -26.16 0.04 -1.62
C ARG A 318 -25.00 0.72 -2.34
N LEU A 319 -24.21 1.55 -1.65
CA LEU A 319 -23.00 2.17 -2.21
C LEU A 319 -21.92 1.12 -2.53
N ALA A 320 -21.68 0.17 -1.61
CA ALA A 320 -20.77 -0.95 -1.81
C ALA A 320 -21.18 -1.79 -3.03
N LYS A 321 -22.47 -2.16 -3.12
CA LYS A 321 -23.02 -2.89 -4.26
C LYS A 321 -22.83 -2.12 -5.57
N THR A 322 -23.30 -0.88 -5.64
CA THR A 322 -23.26 -0.08 -6.88
C THR A 322 -21.82 0.09 -7.36
N THR A 323 -20.88 0.25 -6.44
CA THR A 323 -19.45 0.33 -6.73
C THR A 323 -18.89 -1.00 -7.23
N ALA A 324 -19.25 -2.12 -6.61
CA ALA A 324 -18.88 -3.46 -7.07
C ALA A 324 -19.42 -3.77 -8.48
N GLU A 325 -20.66 -3.36 -8.77
CA GLU A 325 -21.27 -3.47 -10.08
C GLU A 325 -20.52 -2.67 -11.15
N ARG A 326 -20.12 -1.42 -10.85
CA ARG A 326 -19.28 -0.63 -11.77
C ARG A 326 -17.94 -1.33 -12.02
N ALA A 327 -17.27 -1.80 -10.97
CA ALA A 327 -15.99 -2.52 -11.09
C ALA A 327 -16.11 -3.75 -11.99
N ILE A 328 -17.16 -4.57 -11.81
CA ILE A 328 -17.43 -5.75 -12.64
C ILE A 328 -17.76 -5.36 -14.09
N GLN A 329 -18.59 -4.33 -14.30
CA GLN A 329 -18.94 -3.87 -15.64
C GLN A 329 -17.71 -3.42 -16.42
N LEU A 330 -16.80 -2.68 -15.77
CA LEU A 330 -15.54 -2.27 -16.38
C LEU A 330 -14.78 -3.48 -16.93
N VAL A 331 -14.64 -4.56 -16.18
CA VAL A 331 -13.85 -5.73 -16.60
C VAL A 331 -14.67 -6.93 -17.08
N SER A 332 -15.93 -6.72 -17.43
CA SER A 332 -16.82 -7.79 -17.93
C SER A 332 -16.23 -8.50 -19.14
N LEU A 333 -15.67 -7.73 -20.07
CA LEU A 333 -14.95 -8.22 -21.24
C LEU A 333 -13.44 -8.32 -20.99
N PRO A 334 -12.73 -9.21 -21.70
CA PRO A 334 -11.26 -9.26 -21.68
C PRO A 334 -10.64 -7.92 -22.09
N TRP A 335 -9.41 -7.69 -21.65
CA TRP A 335 -8.61 -6.55 -22.10
C TRP A 335 -8.32 -6.71 -23.59
N ARG A 336 -8.69 -5.71 -24.39
CA ARG A 336 -8.41 -5.64 -25.82
C ARG A 336 -7.56 -4.40 -26.06
N ASP A 337 -6.59 -4.51 -26.96
CA ASP A 337 -5.92 -3.33 -27.49
C ASP A 337 -6.71 -2.83 -28.70
N GLU A 338 -6.84 -1.51 -28.87
CA GLU A 338 -7.54 -0.93 -30.02
C GLU A 338 -6.92 -1.34 -31.37
N ASN A 339 -5.66 -1.78 -31.35
CA ASN A 339 -4.90 -2.22 -32.52
C ASN A 339 -5.03 -3.72 -32.83
N ASP A 340 -5.69 -4.52 -31.98
CA ASP A 340 -5.85 -5.95 -32.22
C ASP A 340 -7.12 -6.23 -33.05
N THR A 341 -6.97 -6.04 -34.37
CA THR A 341 -7.97 -6.37 -35.40
C THR A 341 -8.03 -7.87 -35.72
N SER A 342 -7.47 -8.73 -34.88
CA SER A 342 -7.66 -10.17 -35.07
C SER A 342 -9.14 -10.50 -34.86
N ASN A 343 -9.73 -11.11 -35.91
CA ASN A 343 -11.05 -11.75 -35.93
C ASN A 343 -11.06 -12.98 -35.00
N ALA A 344 -10.69 -12.81 -33.74
CA ALA A 344 -10.98 -13.79 -32.71
C ALA A 344 -12.47 -13.65 -32.39
N GLU A 345 -13.24 -14.60 -32.93
CA GLU A 345 -14.65 -14.84 -32.62
C GLU A 345 -14.98 -14.44 -31.18
N ASP A 346 -16.14 -13.79 -30.99
CA ASP A 346 -16.81 -13.46 -29.73
C ASP A 346 -17.08 -14.71 -28.86
N LYS A 347 -16.03 -15.44 -28.47
CA LYS A 347 -16.09 -16.47 -27.45
C LYS A 347 -16.00 -15.76 -26.13
N GLU A 348 -17.16 -15.38 -25.63
CA GLU A 348 -17.37 -14.96 -24.26
C GLU A 348 -16.58 -15.89 -23.33
N ASP A 349 -15.65 -15.33 -22.57
CA ASP A 349 -14.88 -16.16 -21.65
C ASP A 349 -15.73 -16.52 -20.43
N LYS A 350 -15.28 -17.55 -19.70
CA LYS A 350 -16.00 -18.03 -18.50
C LYS A 350 -16.26 -16.90 -17.49
N PHE A 351 -15.38 -15.90 -17.43
CA PHE A 351 -15.55 -14.75 -16.55
C PHE A 351 -16.64 -13.80 -17.06
N THR A 352 -16.74 -13.54 -18.36
CA THR A 352 -17.82 -12.74 -18.93
C THR A 352 -19.19 -13.37 -18.61
N VAL A 353 -19.33 -14.69 -18.77
CA VAL A 353 -20.55 -15.39 -18.37
C VAL A 353 -20.80 -15.28 -16.86
N TRP A 354 -19.78 -15.54 -16.04
CA TRP A 354 -19.85 -15.44 -14.58
C TRP A 354 -20.26 -14.03 -14.12
N SER A 355 -19.68 -12.98 -14.72
CA SER A 355 -19.97 -11.59 -14.36
C SER A 355 -21.44 -11.24 -14.55
N ARG A 356 -22.07 -11.71 -15.64
CA ARG A 356 -23.50 -11.50 -15.88
C ARG A 356 -24.37 -12.26 -14.89
N THR A 357 -23.98 -13.48 -14.53
CA THR A 357 -24.68 -14.24 -13.49
C THR A 357 -24.55 -13.55 -12.13
N TRP A 358 -23.35 -13.08 -11.77
CA TRP A 358 -23.13 -12.34 -10.53
C TRP A 358 -23.95 -11.05 -10.48
N MET A 359 -24.01 -10.28 -11.57
CA MET A 359 -24.86 -9.08 -11.67
C MET A 359 -26.35 -9.39 -11.46
N LYS A 360 -26.85 -10.51 -11.99
CA LYS A 360 -28.24 -10.95 -11.74
C LYS A 360 -28.47 -11.28 -10.27
N VAL A 361 -27.56 -12.06 -9.67
CA VAL A 361 -27.62 -12.38 -8.23
C VAL A 361 -27.63 -11.11 -7.38
N MET A 362 -26.77 -10.15 -7.69
CA MET A 362 -26.73 -8.88 -6.95
C MET A 362 -27.98 -8.03 -7.11
N ALA A 363 -28.64 -8.07 -8.28
CA ALA A 363 -29.91 -7.40 -8.50
C ALA A 363 -30.99 -7.92 -7.53
N ASP A 364 -31.04 -9.24 -7.33
CA ASP A 364 -32.02 -9.91 -6.48
C ASP A 364 -31.74 -9.70 -4.97
N VAL A 365 -30.47 -9.66 -4.56
CA VAL A 365 -30.07 -9.62 -3.14
C VAL A 365 -30.51 -8.35 -2.38
N ILE A 366 -30.72 -7.21 -3.06
CA ILE A 366 -31.19 -5.96 -2.40
C ILE A 366 -32.71 -5.75 -2.52
N GLN A 367 -33.43 -6.52 -3.34
CA GLN A 367 -34.90 -6.48 -3.27
C GLN A 367 -35.43 -6.97 -1.91
N ASP A 368 -34.62 -7.76 -1.21
CA ASP A 368 -34.92 -8.32 0.12
C ASP A 368 -34.30 -7.50 1.29
N ALA A 369 -33.59 -6.39 1.03
CA ALA A 369 -32.79 -5.64 2.01
C ALA A 369 -33.33 -4.24 2.34
#